data_AF-A0A8J5J4G6-F1
#
_entry.id   AF-A0A8J5J4G6-F1
#
_cell.length_a   1.000
_cell.length_b   1.000
_cell.length_c   1.000
_cell.angle_alpha   90.00
_cell.angle_beta   90.00
_cell.angle_gamma   90.00
#
_symmetry.space_group_name_H-M   'P 1'
#
loop_
_entity.id
_entity.type
_entity.pdbx_description
1 polymer ?
#
loop_
_entity_poly.entity_id
_entity_poly.type
_entity_poly.pdbx_seq_one_letter_code
_entity_poly.pdbx_strand_id
1 'polypeptide(L)'
;MDATLATFDTVETADCVESCPAAGFESSMVVATYQLHKAVEIGEPEDRRSGTLQHFQLSCDDAASTDGANVSVQKLEETTTSSGIFDIKWNTEAMNGKAVLGAATAGGSLELYELVREGNAQTLRHSGLATDADADSMCLSLDWNSRMHSNAQPSICVSHSDGALSVWDIASQGIFQKAKWRAHDLFGSPIEAWIAAFNCHDPNVLFSGADDAALKGWDLRAGTTAPTFKNVRQYSMGVCSIQFHPHDERLVAVGSYDEQVAIWDHRSMTRPLAVYGAGGGVWRLKWHPAESRKELLLAACMHNGFQLLELAEDQTELRKAASYDRHDSLAYGVDWWLHPAVLQAKAPVVGSASFYDHIFHAWRLPIS
;
A
#
# COMPACT_ATOMS: atom_id res chain seq x y z
N MET A 1 2.27 -16.76 -24.01
CA MET A 1 0.90 -16.40 -23.61
C MET A 1 0.94 -14.94 -23.20
N ASP A 2 -0.12 -14.18 -23.46
CA ASP A 2 -0.20 -12.82 -22.94
C ASP A 2 -0.27 -12.90 -21.40
N ALA A 3 0.61 -12.16 -20.72
CA ALA A 3 0.65 -12.12 -19.26
C ALA A 3 -0.53 -11.31 -18.70
N THR A 4 -1.04 -10.37 -19.50
CA THR A 4 -2.18 -9.51 -19.16
C THR A 4 -3.48 -10.29 -19.33
N LEU A 5 -4.25 -10.37 -18.24
CA LEU A 5 -5.56 -11.04 -18.20
C LEU A 5 -6.70 -10.06 -18.51
N ALA A 6 -6.59 -8.82 -18.01
CA ALA A 6 -7.57 -7.77 -18.25
C ALA A 6 -6.93 -6.38 -18.13
N THR A 7 -7.49 -5.43 -18.87
CA THR A 7 -7.10 -4.01 -18.88
C THR A 7 -8.35 -3.17 -18.67
N PHE A 8 -8.27 -2.19 -17.77
CA PHE A 8 -9.34 -1.26 -17.46
C PHE A 8 -8.81 0.16 -17.50
N ASP A 9 -9.58 1.04 -18.13
CA ASP A 9 -9.38 2.49 -18.04
C ASP A 9 -9.97 2.98 -16.71
N THR A 10 -9.14 3.57 -15.86
CA THR A 10 -9.53 4.14 -14.58
C THR A 10 -10.06 5.56 -14.71
N VAL A 11 -10.03 6.16 -15.91
CA VAL A 11 -10.48 7.52 -16.26
C VAL A 11 -9.63 8.62 -15.61
N GLU A 12 -9.42 8.52 -14.30
CA GLU A 12 -8.47 9.33 -13.55
C GLU A 12 -7.16 8.57 -13.35
N THR A 13 -6.15 9.30 -12.93
CA THR A 13 -4.81 8.79 -12.66
C THR A 13 -4.85 7.79 -11.49
N ALA A 14 -4.40 6.56 -11.71
CA ALA A 14 -4.49 5.48 -10.72
C ALA A 14 -3.22 5.39 -9.88
N ASP A 15 -3.38 5.44 -8.55
CA ASP A 15 -2.27 5.67 -7.62
C ASP A 15 -1.98 4.44 -6.74
N CYS A 16 -3.03 3.79 -6.23
CA CYS A 16 -2.85 2.63 -5.34
C CYS A 16 -3.84 1.51 -5.62
N VAL A 17 -3.40 0.29 -5.32
CA VAL A 17 -4.12 -0.98 -5.52
C VAL A 17 -4.03 -1.78 -4.23
N GLU A 18 -5.14 -2.29 -3.72
CA GLU A 18 -5.16 -3.16 -2.54
C GLU A 18 -6.18 -4.28 -2.67
N SER A 19 -5.74 -5.51 -2.44
CA SER A 19 -6.64 -6.65 -2.30
C SER A 19 -7.21 -6.75 -0.90
N CYS A 20 -8.49 -7.14 -0.81
CA CYS A 20 -9.17 -7.29 0.47
C CYS A 20 -8.77 -8.61 1.15
N PRO A 21 -8.14 -8.57 2.36
CA PRO A 21 -7.75 -9.75 3.11
C PRO A 21 -8.89 -10.35 3.95
N ALA A 22 -9.99 -9.61 4.13
CA ALA A 22 -11.07 -10.03 5.02
C ALA A 22 -11.74 -11.31 4.51
N ALA A 23 -11.94 -12.26 5.43
CA ALA A 23 -12.52 -13.56 5.11
C ALA A 23 -13.86 -13.42 4.36
N GLY A 24 -13.98 -14.11 3.23
CA GLY A 24 -15.13 -14.05 2.33
C GLY A 24 -15.06 -12.93 1.29
N PHE A 25 -14.15 -11.97 1.39
CA PHE A 25 -13.97 -10.86 0.44
C PHE A 25 -12.66 -10.95 -0.37
N GLU A 26 -11.96 -12.08 -0.33
CA GLU A 26 -10.63 -12.28 -0.93
C GLU A 26 -10.64 -12.17 -2.47
N SER A 27 -11.81 -12.29 -3.08
CA SER A 27 -12.03 -12.03 -4.51
C SER A 27 -12.03 -10.55 -4.86
N SER A 28 -11.98 -9.63 -3.90
CA SER A 28 -12.14 -8.19 -4.12
C SER A 28 -10.80 -7.45 -4.12
N MET A 29 -10.68 -6.48 -5.02
CA MET A 29 -9.56 -5.55 -5.10
C MET A 29 -10.11 -4.14 -5.32
N VAL A 30 -9.49 -3.15 -4.70
CA VAL A 30 -9.84 -1.74 -4.88
C VAL A 30 -8.67 -1.01 -5.50
N VAL A 31 -8.97 -0.19 -6.50
CA VAL A 31 -8.04 0.76 -7.12
C VAL A 31 -8.50 2.15 -6.74
N ALA A 32 -7.58 2.96 -6.20
CA ALA A 32 -7.83 4.33 -5.81
C ALA A 32 -7.16 5.30 -6.78
N THR A 33 -7.87 6.38 -7.11
CA THR A 33 -7.39 7.41 -8.04
C THR A 33 -7.13 8.73 -7.35
N TYR A 34 -6.27 9.52 -7.98
CA TYR A 34 -5.97 10.89 -7.63
C TYR A 34 -6.00 11.73 -8.90
N GLN A 35 -6.68 12.87 -8.91
CA GLN A 35 -6.63 13.79 -10.03
C GLN A 35 -6.50 15.21 -9.53
N LEU A 36 -5.43 15.89 -9.96
CA LEU A 36 -5.27 17.33 -9.77
C LEU A 36 -5.95 18.06 -10.93
N HIS A 37 -6.87 18.94 -10.60
CA HIS A 37 -7.52 19.89 -11.51
C HIS A 37 -6.96 21.27 -11.18
N LYS A 38 -6.13 21.82 -12.06
CA LYS A 38 -5.54 23.14 -11.81
C LYS A 38 -6.59 24.23 -11.97
N ALA A 39 -6.62 25.17 -11.03
CA ALA A 39 -7.60 26.26 -10.99
C ALA A 39 -7.69 27.00 -12.34
N VAL A 40 -6.53 27.27 -12.94
CA VAL A 40 -6.39 27.95 -14.23
C VAL A 40 -7.05 27.18 -15.38
N GLU A 41 -7.03 25.85 -15.34
CA GLU A 41 -7.54 24.97 -16.40
C GLU A 41 -9.07 24.80 -16.32
N ILE A 42 -9.61 24.79 -15.10
CA ILE A 42 -11.04 24.56 -14.84
C ILE A 42 -11.84 25.84 -14.54
N GLY A 43 -11.17 27.00 -14.45
CA GLY A 43 -11.80 28.28 -14.14
C GLY A 43 -12.27 28.42 -12.69
N GLU A 44 -11.64 27.69 -11.76
CA GLU A 44 -11.92 27.74 -10.32
C GLU A 44 -10.91 28.67 -9.61
N PRO A 45 -11.23 29.19 -8.40
CA PRO A 45 -10.32 30.07 -7.67
C PRO A 45 -9.08 29.36 -7.11
N GLU A 46 -9.18 28.06 -6.84
CA GLU A 46 -8.14 27.23 -6.24
C GLU A 46 -8.05 25.88 -6.96
N ASP A 47 -6.90 25.22 -6.82
CA ASP A 47 -6.70 23.87 -7.34
C ASP A 47 -7.63 22.90 -6.61
N ARG A 48 -8.25 22.00 -7.37
CA ARG A 48 -9.15 20.96 -6.83
C ARG A 48 -8.54 19.59 -7.03
N ARG A 49 -8.63 18.74 -6.01
CA ARG A 49 -8.19 17.34 -6.08
C ARG A 49 -9.41 16.44 -5.98
N SER A 50 -9.62 15.56 -6.96
CA SER A 50 -10.66 14.52 -6.92
C SER A 50 -10.04 13.12 -6.91
N GLY A 51 -10.84 12.15 -6.52
CA GLY A 51 -10.47 10.75 -6.56
C GLY A 51 -11.71 9.87 -6.64
N THR A 52 -11.47 8.60 -6.90
CA THR A 52 -12.46 7.52 -6.92
C THR A 52 -11.87 6.28 -6.28
N LEU A 53 -12.74 5.46 -5.70
CA LEU A 53 -12.45 4.08 -5.34
C LEU A 53 -13.20 3.17 -6.31
N GLN A 54 -12.47 2.40 -7.10
CA GLN A 54 -13.01 1.48 -8.10
C GLN A 54 -12.90 0.06 -7.57
N HIS A 55 -14.02 -0.63 -7.44
CA HIS A 55 -14.07 -1.99 -6.89
C HIS A 55 -14.09 -3.01 -8.03
N PHE A 56 -13.12 -3.92 -7.99
CA PHE A 56 -12.97 -5.03 -8.92
C PHE A 56 -13.16 -6.36 -8.21
N GLN A 57 -13.72 -7.33 -8.93
CA GLN A 57 -13.89 -8.69 -8.46
C GLN A 57 -13.26 -9.68 -9.44
N LEU A 58 -12.52 -10.63 -8.89
CA LEU A 58 -11.98 -11.78 -9.62
C LEU A 58 -12.93 -12.98 -9.48
N SER A 59 -13.15 -13.64 -10.60
CA SER A 59 -13.83 -14.93 -10.69
C SER A 59 -12.87 -15.94 -11.30
N CYS A 60 -12.89 -17.17 -10.78
CA CYS A 60 -12.19 -18.29 -11.38
C CYS A 60 -13.12 -19.49 -11.48
N ASP A 61 -13.04 -20.24 -12.57
CA ASP A 61 -13.72 -21.54 -12.67
C ASP A 61 -13.08 -22.49 -11.65
N ASP A 62 -13.88 -23.21 -10.85
CA ASP A 62 -13.47 -24.15 -9.78
C ASP A 62 -12.71 -25.40 -10.29
N ALA A 63 -11.67 -25.20 -11.10
CA ALA A 63 -10.75 -26.26 -11.48
C ALA A 63 -9.68 -26.44 -10.39
N ALA A 64 -9.53 -27.66 -9.90
CA ALA A 64 -8.59 -28.07 -8.84
C ALA A 64 -7.09 -27.79 -9.14
N SER A 65 -6.76 -27.26 -10.32
CA SER A 65 -5.43 -26.69 -10.62
C SER A 65 -5.59 -25.35 -11.34
N THR A 66 -5.22 -24.26 -10.68
CA THR A 66 -5.30 -22.89 -11.23
C THR A 66 -4.27 -22.55 -12.30
N ASP A 67 -3.31 -23.43 -12.54
CA ASP A 67 -2.31 -23.32 -13.62
C ASP A 67 -2.91 -23.33 -15.04
N GLY A 68 -4.22 -23.59 -15.16
CA GLY A 68 -5.00 -23.49 -16.39
C GLY A 68 -6.45 -23.04 -16.19
N ALA A 69 -6.81 -22.55 -14.99
CA ALA A 69 -8.16 -22.02 -14.75
C ALA A 69 -8.38 -20.72 -15.54
N ASN A 70 -9.58 -20.57 -16.10
CA ASN A 70 -10.02 -19.29 -16.63
C ASN A 70 -10.21 -18.33 -15.46
N VAL A 71 -9.44 -17.26 -15.46
CA VAL A 71 -9.57 -16.15 -14.53
C VAL A 71 -10.20 -15.00 -15.30
N SER A 72 -11.27 -14.43 -14.75
CA SER A 72 -11.85 -13.19 -15.25
C SER A 72 -11.87 -12.16 -14.14
N VAL A 73 -11.73 -10.90 -14.54
CA VAL A 73 -11.83 -9.75 -13.65
C VAL A 73 -12.92 -8.83 -14.19
N GLN A 74 -13.73 -8.29 -13.30
CA GLN A 74 -14.79 -7.32 -13.64
C GLN A 74 -14.74 -6.13 -12.69
N LYS A 75 -14.96 -4.93 -13.22
CA LYS A 75 -15.28 -3.74 -12.41
C LYS A 75 -16.75 -3.86 -11.96
N LEU A 76 -16.99 -3.81 -10.65
CA LEU A 76 -18.33 -3.87 -10.09
C LEU A 76 -18.95 -2.48 -9.97
N GLU A 77 -18.20 -1.55 -9.42
CA GLU A 77 -18.68 -0.19 -9.16
C GLU A 77 -17.53 0.81 -8.96
N GLU A 78 -17.92 2.07 -8.81
CA GLU A 78 -17.04 3.19 -8.53
C GLU A 78 -17.71 4.13 -7.53
N THR A 79 -16.93 4.56 -6.53
CA THR A 79 -17.37 5.53 -5.52
C THR A 79 -16.50 6.77 -5.60
N THR A 80 -17.09 7.94 -5.80
CA THR A 80 -16.38 9.22 -5.71
C THR A 80 -15.98 9.50 -4.26
N THR A 81 -14.75 9.97 -4.06
CA THR A 81 -14.22 10.33 -2.73
C THR A 81 -14.31 11.84 -2.49
N SER A 82 -14.08 12.26 -1.25
CA SER A 82 -14.07 13.68 -0.86
C SER A 82 -12.93 14.47 -1.51
N SER A 83 -11.81 13.80 -1.80
CA SER A 83 -10.60 14.33 -2.43
C SER A 83 -9.81 13.21 -3.12
N GLY A 84 -8.70 13.52 -3.79
CA GLY A 84 -7.79 12.52 -4.33
C GLY A 84 -7.20 11.62 -3.24
N ILE A 85 -6.90 10.36 -3.58
CA ILE A 85 -6.47 9.34 -2.61
C ILE A 85 -5.02 8.97 -2.89
N PHE A 86 -4.16 9.04 -1.87
CA PHE A 86 -2.73 8.72 -1.96
C PHE A 86 -2.37 7.31 -1.46
N ASP A 87 -3.18 6.77 -0.55
CA ASP A 87 -3.02 5.39 -0.11
C ASP A 87 -4.31 4.85 0.48
N ILE A 88 -4.50 3.55 0.32
CA ILE A 88 -5.56 2.78 0.95
C ILE A 88 -4.95 1.54 1.60
N LYS A 89 -5.52 1.07 2.72
CA LYS A 89 -5.19 -0.25 3.32
C LYS A 89 -6.39 -0.84 4.01
N TRP A 90 -6.55 -2.15 3.87
CA TRP A 90 -7.59 -2.90 4.57
C TRP A 90 -7.19 -3.24 6.00
N ASN A 91 -8.17 -3.23 6.90
CA ASN A 91 -8.08 -4.02 8.12
C ASN A 91 -8.17 -5.51 7.78
N THR A 92 -7.36 -6.36 8.42
CA THR A 92 -7.30 -7.79 8.08
C THR A 92 -8.60 -8.53 8.42
N GLU A 93 -9.20 -8.19 9.56
CA GLU A 93 -10.45 -8.78 10.01
C GLU A 93 -11.65 -7.88 9.71
N ALA A 94 -12.79 -8.51 9.42
CA ALA A 94 -14.03 -7.79 9.27
C ALA A 94 -14.45 -7.17 10.62
N MET A 95 -14.78 -5.88 10.62
CA MET A 95 -15.38 -5.21 11.78
C MET A 95 -16.90 -5.30 11.67
N ASN A 96 -17.54 -5.97 12.63
CA ASN A 96 -18.99 -6.19 12.63
C ASN A 96 -19.50 -6.83 11.32
N GLY A 97 -18.74 -7.77 10.76
CA GLY A 97 -19.08 -8.49 9.52
C GLY A 97 -18.85 -7.71 8.23
N LYS A 98 -18.22 -6.53 8.30
CA LYS A 98 -17.88 -5.70 7.14
C LYS A 98 -16.36 -5.59 7.00
N ALA A 99 -15.84 -5.75 5.79
CA ALA A 99 -14.42 -5.45 5.55
C ALA A 99 -14.24 -3.93 5.57
N VAL A 100 -13.23 -3.42 6.29
CA VAL A 100 -13.01 -1.99 6.48
C VAL A 100 -11.73 -1.56 5.78
N LEU A 101 -11.85 -0.55 4.93
CA LEU A 101 -10.77 0.07 4.18
C LEU A 101 -10.50 1.46 4.76
N GLY A 102 -9.24 1.74 5.13
CA GLY A 102 -8.80 3.10 5.42
C GLY A 102 -8.30 3.77 4.15
N ALA A 103 -8.54 5.07 4.02
CA ALA A 103 -8.07 5.90 2.91
C ALA A 103 -7.40 7.19 3.41
N ALA A 104 -6.21 7.49 2.89
CA ALA A 104 -5.46 8.71 3.14
C ALA A 104 -5.73 9.70 2.00
N THR A 105 -6.34 10.84 2.33
CA THR A 105 -6.78 11.80 1.31
C THR A 105 -5.82 12.97 1.15
N ALA A 106 -5.81 13.52 -0.07
CA ALA A 106 -5.11 14.75 -0.40
C ALA A 106 -5.77 16.02 0.18
N GLY A 107 -6.92 15.87 0.85
CA GLY A 107 -7.54 16.90 1.67
C GLY A 107 -7.11 16.87 3.14
N GLY A 108 -6.19 15.96 3.52
CA GLY A 108 -5.70 15.86 4.90
C GLY A 108 -6.62 15.10 5.85
N SER A 109 -7.55 14.29 5.32
CA SER A 109 -8.42 13.42 6.11
C SER A 109 -7.99 11.96 6.03
N LEU A 110 -8.19 11.24 7.14
CA LEU A 110 -8.28 9.79 7.17
C LEU A 110 -9.76 9.41 7.11
N GLU A 111 -10.15 8.63 6.10
CA GLU A 111 -11.53 8.22 5.86
C GLU A 111 -11.66 6.69 5.90
N LEU A 112 -12.79 6.19 6.40
CA LEU A 112 -13.07 4.76 6.43
C LEU A 112 -14.21 4.41 5.47
N TYR A 113 -14.00 3.36 4.69
CA TYR A 113 -14.97 2.74 3.80
C TYR A 113 -15.25 1.32 4.27
N GLU A 114 -16.45 0.82 3.97
CA GLU A 114 -16.87 -0.54 4.26
C GLU A 114 -17.29 -1.27 3.00
N LEU A 115 -16.81 -2.50 2.83
CA LEU A 115 -17.29 -3.42 1.80
C LEU A 115 -18.28 -4.39 2.44
N VAL A 116 -19.50 -4.38 1.91
CA VAL A 116 -20.64 -5.12 2.45
C VAL A 116 -21.17 -6.07 1.39
N ARG A 117 -21.57 -7.27 1.82
CA ARG A 117 -22.25 -8.25 0.97
C ARG A 117 -23.74 -8.26 1.25
N GLU A 118 -24.53 -7.94 0.23
CA GLU A 118 -26.00 -7.99 0.27
C GLU A 118 -26.48 -8.99 -0.79
N GLY A 119 -26.75 -10.22 -0.36
CA GLY A 119 -27.02 -11.34 -1.27
C GLY A 119 -25.78 -11.69 -2.10
N ASN A 120 -25.88 -11.59 -3.43
CA ASN A 120 -24.75 -11.82 -4.35
C ASN A 120 -24.00 -10.54 -4.71
N ALA A 121 -24.52 -9.36 -4.33
CA ALA A 121 -23.88 -8.08 -4.61
C ALA A 121 -22.86 -7.74 -3.51
N GLN A 122 -21.76 -7.12 -3.91
CA GLN A 122 -20.79 -6.52 -3.01
C GLN A 122 -20.72 -5.03 -3.32
N THR A 123 -20.80 -4.20 -2.28
CA THR A 123 -20.79 -2.75 -2.41
C THR A 123 -19.83 -2.15 -1.39
N LEU A 124 -18.87 -1.38 -1.89
CA LEU A 124 -17.97 -0.48 -1.20
C LEU A 124 -18.68 0.86 -1.00
N ARG A 125 -18.74 1.34 0.23
CA ARG A 125 -19.34 2.63 0.56
C ARG A 125 -18.61 3.32 1.69
N HIS A 126 -18.67 4.65 1.74
CA HIS A 126 -18.13 5.41 2.86
C HIS A 126 -18.85 4.99 4.16
N SER A 127 -18.10 4.72 5.22
CA SER A 127 -18.64 4.20 6.50
C SER A 127 -19.33 5.29 7.34
N GLY A 128 -19.07 6.56 7.02
CA GLY A 128 -19.47 7.72 7.81
C GLY A 128 -18.42 8.14 8.85
N LEU A 129 -17.32 7.41 8.98
CA LEU A 129 -16.22 7.73 9.88
C LEU A 129 -15.07 8.38 9.10
N ALA A 130 -14.69 9.58 9.52
CA ALA A 130 -13.56 10.34 8.99
C ALA A 130 -12.96 11.23 10.09
N THR A 131 -11.70 11.62 9.95
CA THR A 131 -11.12 12.73 10.71
C THR A 131 -11.51 14.06 10.09
N ASP A 132 -11.32 15.16 10.82
CA ASP A 132 -11.36 16.49 10.22
C ASP A 132 -10.28 16.61 9.14
N ALA A 133 -10.59 17.33 8.07
CA ALA A 133 -9.65 17.66 7.02
C ALA A 133 -8.63 18.71 7.52
N ASP A 134 -7.38 18.57 7.10
CA ASP A 134 -6.30 19.51 7.37
C ASP A 134 -5.82 20.11 6.05
N ALA A 135 -6.25 21.34 5.77
CA ALA A 135 -5.95 22.01 4.49
C ALA A 135 -4.45 22.31 4.31
N ASP A 136 -3.69 22.36 5.41
CA ASP A 136 -2.26 22.66 5.40
C ASP A 136 -1.40 21.38 5.36
N SER A 137 -2.00 20.20 5.55
CA SER A 137 -1.26 18.94 5.65
C SER A 137 -2.05 17.75 5.08
N MET A 138 -1.55 17.20 3.97
CA MET A 138 -2.14 16.04 3.30
C MET A 138 -1.79 14.74 4.02
N CYS A 139 -2.69 13.77 4.01
CA CYS A 139 -2.40 12.39 4.45
C CYS A 139 -1.79 11.62 3.27
N LEU A 140 -0.53 11.20 3.38
CA LEU A 140 0.25 10.62 2.27
C LEU A 140 0.24 9.09 2.25
N SER A 141 0.25 8.45 3.42
CA SER A 141 0.15 6.99 3.54
C SER A 141 -0.56 6.61 4.83
N LEU A 142 -1.05 5.37 4.91
CA LEU A 142 -1.58 4.83 6.15
C LEU A 142 -1.24 3.36 6.34
N ASP A 143 -1.32 2.91 7.59
CA ASP A 143 -1.23 1.48 7.89
C ASP A 143 -2.02 1.08 9.15
N TRP A 144 -2.59 -0.12 9.12
CA TRP A 144 -3.27 -0.72 10.26
C TRP A 144 -2.29 -1.52 11.12
N ASN A 145 -2.37 -1.37 12.44
CA ASN A 145 -1.63 -2.22 13.38
C ASN A 145 -2.18 -3.67 13.44
N SER A 146 -3.20 -3.96 12.65
CA SER A 146 -3.92 -5.23 12.54
C SER A 146 -3.90 -5.77 11.11
N ARG A 147 -2.87 -5.44 10.31
CA ARG A 147 -2.78 -5.86 8.90
C ARG A 147 -2.63 -7.38 8.72
N MET A 148 -1.96 -8.06 9.65
CA MET A 148 -1.73 -9.52 9.61
C MET A 148 -2.38 -10.29 10.75
N HIS A 149 -2.55 -9.66 11.91
CA HIS A 149 -3.07 -10.30 13.11
C HIS A 149 -4.23 -9.49 13.67
N SER A 150 -5.24 -10.19 14.19
CA SER A 150 -6.36 -9.55 14.89
C SER A 150 -5.84 -8.67 16.01
N ASN A 151 -6.42 -7.48 16.14
CA ASN A 151 -6.17 -6.59 17.25
C ASN A 151 -7.51 -6.14 17.83
N ALA A 152 -7.72 -6.36 19.13
CA ALA A 152 -8.92 -5.93 19.82
C ALA A 152 -9.06 -4.40 19.87
N GLN A 153 -7.97 -3.66 19.65
CA GLN A 153 -7.92 -2.21 19.59
C GLN A 153 -7.20 -1.79 18.29
N PRO A 154 -7.89 -1.84 17.14
CA PRO A 154 -7.28 -1.50 15.86
C PRO A 154 -6.95 -0.01 15.83
N SER A 155 -5.74 0.30 15.40
CA SER A 155 -5.27 1.67 15.20
C SER A 155 -4.68 1.82 13.80
N ILE A 156 -4.78 3.04 13.27
CA ILE A 156 -4.18 3.43 12.00
C ILE A 156 -3.07 4.44 12.24
N CYS A 157 -1.88 4.22 11.69
CA CYS A 157 -0.87 5.27 11.57
C CYS A 157 -1.01 5.96 10.23
N VAL A 158 -0.76 7.27 10.21
CA VAL A 158 -0.85 8.11 9.02
C VAL A 158 0.42 8.95 8.91
N SER A 159 0.99 9.03 7.70
CA SER A 159 2.08 9.95 7.39
C SER A 159 1.56 11.22 6.70
N HIS A 160 2.19 12.35 6.98
CA HIS A 160 1.68 13.67 6.59
C HIS A 160 2.67 14.45 5.73
N SER A 161 2.16 15.34 4.87
CA SER A 161 3.00 16.19 4.01
C SER A 161 3.80 17.26 4.76
N ASP A 162 3.45 17.54 6.01
CA ASP A 162 4.19 18.47 6.89
C ASP A 162 5.35 17.82 7.69
N GLY A 163 5.57 16.52 7.47
CA GLY A 163 6.61 15.71 8.12
C GLY A 163 6.15 15.08 9.43
N ALA A 164 4.89 15.25 9.81
CA ALA A 164 4.32 14.61 10.97
C ALA A 164 3.94 13.15 10.69
N LEU A 165 3.84 12.39 11.78
CA LEU A 165 3.09 11.14 11.85
C LEU A 165 1.97 11.29 12.85
N SER A 166 0.87 10.59 12.64
CA SER A 166 -0.17 10.43 13.64
C SER A 166 -0.63 8.99 13.77
N VAL A 167 -1.21 8.67 14.93
CA VAL A 167 -1.81 7.37 15.23
C VAL A 167 -3.23 7.63 15.73
N TRP A 168 -4.18 6.88 15.21
CA TRP A 168 -5.61 7.02 15.48
C TRP A 168 -6.19 5.69 15.94
N ASP A 169 -6.89 5.69 17.07
CA ASP A 169 -7.66 4.53 17.51
C ASP A 169 -9.02 4.50 16.79
N ILE A 170 -9.39 3.32 16.30
CA ILE A 170 -10.62 3.12 15.55
C ILE A 170 -11.64 2.42 16.45
N ALA A 171 -12.79 3.06 16.66
CA ALA A 171 -13.89 2.50 17.42
C ALA A 171 -15.22 2.71 16.68
N SER A 172 -16.25 2.00 17.12
CA SER A 172 -17.59 2.07 16.49
C SER A 172 -18.19 3.48 16.46
N GLN A 173 -17.77 4.37 17.36
CA GLN A 173 -18.30 5.74 17.47
C GLN A 173 -17.41 6.80 16.82
N GLY A 174 -16.23 6.46 16.30
CA GLY A 174 -15.33 7.47 15.77
C GLY A 174 -13.88 7.04 15.60
N ILE A 175 -13.11 7.99 15.06
CA ILE A 175 -11.66 7.92 14.89
C ILE A 175 -11.05 8.91 15.89
N PHE A 176 -10.20 8.43 16.80
CA PHE A 176 -9.69 9.23 17.91
C PHE A 176 -8.17 9.37 17.84
N GLN A 177 -7.65 10.60 17.82
CA GLN A 177 -6.21 10.81 17.75
C GLN A 177 -5.54 10.34 19.05
N LYS A 178 -4.68 9.34 18.95
CA LYS A 178 -3.86 8.83 20.05
C LYS A 178 -2.55 9.59 20.17
N ALA A 179 -1.90 9.90 19.05
CA ALA A 179 -0.67 10.67 19.00
C ALA A 179 -0.53 11.41 17.66
N LYS A 180 0.13 12.58 17.67
CA LYS A 180 0.65 13.27 16.48
C LYS A 180 1.98 13.91 16.86
N TRP A 181 3.03 13.72 16.07
CA TRP A 181 4.36 14.28 16.35
C TRP A 181 5.10 14.58 15.05
N ARG A 182 6.03 15.53 15.11
CA ARG A 182 6.93 15.86 14.01
C ARG A 182 8.01 14.77 13.90
N ALA A 183 7.86 13.89 12.93
CA ALA A 183 8.75 12.74 12.77
C ALA A 183 9.93 13.07 11.86
N HIS A 184 9.70 13.87 10.82
CA HIS A 184 10.66 14.26 9.82
C HIS A 184 10.67 15.78 9.62
N ASP A 185 11.85 16.30 9.33
CA ASP A 185 12.11 17.69 8.98
C ASP A 185 13.41 17.77 8.20
N LEU A 186 13.54 18.79 7.36
CA LEU A 186 14.80 19.14 6.73
C LEU A 186 15.21 20.53 7.21
N PHE A 187 16.21 20.59 8.09
CA PHE A 187 16.68 21.82 8.73
C PHE A 187 15.57 22.60 9.47
N GLY A 188 14.65 21.89 10.12
CA GLY A 188 13.51 22.48 10.82
C GLY A 188 12.30 22.83 9.93
N SER A 189 12.41 22.70 8.60
CA SER A 189 11.31 22.93 7.67
C SER A 189 10.46 21.68 7.45
N PRO A 190 9.11 21.81 7.30
CA PRO A 190 8.23 20.70 6.93
C PRO A 190 8.66 20.07 5.61
N ILE A 191 8.52 18.74 5.53
CA ILE A 191 8.82 17.93 4.35
C ILE A 191 7.87 16.75 4.30
N GLU A 192 7.69 16.16 3.13
CA GLU A 192 6.80 15.04 2.92
C GLU A 192 7.31 13.78 3.65
N ALA A 193 6.52 13.29 4.61
CA ALA A 193 6.69 11.94 5.15
C ALA A 193 5.91 10.96 4.26
N TRP A 194 6.61 10.36 3.30
CA TRP A 194 5.99 9.50 2.28
C TRP A 194 5.38 8.21 2.81
N ILE A 195 5.92 7.64 3.88
CA ILE A 195 5.48 6.32 4.35
C ILE A 195 5.51 6.20 5.88
N ALA A 196 4.47 5.60 6.44
CA ALA A 196 4.45 5.04 7.78
C ALA A 196 3.88 3.61 7.73
N ALA A 197 4.55 2.67 8.39
CA ALA A 197 4.13 1.27 8.41
C ALA A 197 4.28 0.68 9.81
N PHE A 198 3.24 0.02 10.31
CA PHE A 198 3.31 -0.75 11.54
C PHE A 198 4.11 -2.03 11.32
N ASN A 199 4.83 -2.44 12.36
CA ASN A 199 5.36 -3.78 12.43
C ASN A 199 4.18 -4.76 12.59
N CYS A 200 3.98 -5.62 11.58
CA CYS A 200 2.88 -6.58 11.61
C CYS A 200 3.00 -7.62 12.74
N HIS A 201 4.16 -7.72 13.40
CA HIS A 201 4.43 -8.59 14.55
C HIS A 201 4.48 -7.88 15.91
N ASP A 202 4.55 -6.54 15.95
CA ASP A 202 4.41 -5.73 17.18
C ASP A 202 3.59 -4.46 16.90
N PRO A 203 2.32 -4.39 17.32
CA PRO A 203 1.42 -3.27 17.00
C PRO A 203 1.80 -1.94 17.66
N ASN A 204 2.86 -1.91 18.48
CA ASN A 204 3.38 -0.68 19.09
C ASN A 204 4.60 -0.13 18.37
N VAL A 205 5.16 -0.86 17.41
CA VAL A 205 6.34 -0.45 16.66
C VAL A 205 5.91 -0.05 15.25
N LEU A 206 6.35 1.12 14.79
CA LEU A 206 6.14 1.56 13.41
C LEU A 206 7.38 2.24 12.87
N PHE A 207 7.60 2.12 11.57
CA PHE A 207 8.71 2.75 10.85
C PHE A 207 8.18 3.83 9.92
N SER A 208 9.02 4.80 9.60
CA SER A 208 8.69 5.89 8.71
C SER A 208 9.82 6.33 7.80
N GLY A 209 9.44 6.87 6.64
CA GLY A 209 10.33 7.37 5.60
C GLY A 209 9.83 8.70 5.02
N ALA A 210 10.77 9.55 4.62
CA ALA A 210 10.49 10.91 4.14
C ALA A 210 11.59 11.41 3.19
N ASP A 211 11.42 12.62 2.67
CA ASP A 211 12.40 13.33 1.81
C ASP A 211 13.71 13.74 2.50
N ASP A 212 13.83 13.60 3.83
CA ASP A 212 15.11 13.73 4.54
C ASP A 212 16.06 12.53 4.32
N ALA A 213 15.71 11.63 3.40
CA ALA A 213 16.39 10.36 3.10
C ALA A 213 16.60 9.47 4.34
N ALA A 214 15.81 9.70 5.40
CA ALA A 214 15.95 8.97 6.65
C ALA A 214 14.89 7.87 6.77
N LEU A 215 15.33 6.72 7.26
CA LEU A 215 14.46 5.68 7.81
C LEU A 215 14.48 5.78 9.33
N LYS A 216 13.32 5.94 9.96
CA LYS A 216 13.18 6.07 11.42
C LYS A 216 12.27 4.99 11.98
N GLY A 217 12.57 4.53 13.18
CA GLY A 217 11.72 3.63 13.96
C GLY A 217 11.14 4.30 15.19
N TRP A 218 9.96 3.88 15.59
CA TRP A 218 9.22 4.43 16.71
C TRP A 218 8.62 3.30 17.54
N ASP A 219 8.74 3.36 18.86
CA ASP A 219 8.03 2.50 19.79
C ASP A 219 7.07 3.36 20.61
N LEU A 220 5.77 3.19 20.36
CA LEU A 220 4.72 4.00 20.99
C LEU A 220 4.69 3.85 22.53
N ARG A 221 5.27 2.76 23.08
CA ARG A 221 5.37 2.54 24.53
C ARG A 221 6.43 3.44 25.18
N ALA A 222 7.47 3.80 24.43
CA ALA A 222 8.55 4.67 24.88
C ALA A 222 8.24 6.17 24.67
N GLY A 223 7.11 6.48 24.03
CA GLY A 223 6.76 7.82 23.58
C GLY A 223 7.37 8.17 22.22
N THR A 224 6.94 9.30 21.65
CA THR A 224 7.25 9.70 20.26
C THR A 224 8.17 10.91 20.17
N THR A 225 8.86 11.27 21.27
CA THR A 225 9.75 12.44 21.33
C THR A 225 11.06 12.25 20.57
N ALA A 226 11.52 11.00 20.43
CA ALA A 226 12.69 10.65 19.65
C ALA A 226 12.50 9.25 19.02
N PRO A 227 13.06 9.00 17.83
CA PRO A 227 12.98 7.69 17.22
C PRO A 227 13.89 6.69 17.96
N THR A 228 13.49 5.42 17.99
CA THR A 228 14.27 4.32 18.58
C THR A 228 15.52 4.00 17.76
N PHE A 229 15.48 4.25 16.45
CA PHE A 229 16.66 4.33 15.59
C PHE A 229 16.44 5.36 14.47
N LYS A 230 17.54 5.85 13.91
CA LYS A 230 17.56 6.71 12.73
C LYS A 230 18.68 6.27 11.79
N ASN A 231 18.33 5.78 10.60
CA ASN A 231 19.29 5.50 9.53
C ASN A 231 19.24 6.62 8.49
N VAL A 232 20.41 7.22 8.20
CA VAL A 232 20.59 8.31 7.21
C VAL A 232 21.75 8.01 6.26
N ARG A 233 22.19 6.75 6.21
CA ARG A 233 23.41 6.35 5.47
C ARG A 233 23.12 5.46 4.28
N GLN A 234 22.00 4.74 4.29
CA GLN A 234 21.66 3.84 3.19
C GLN A 234 21.17 4.58 1.96
N TYR A 235 20.27 5.54 2.15
CA TYR A 235 19.52 6.17 1.07
C TYR A 235 20.02 7.58 0.80
N SER A 236 19.92 7.99 -0.46
CA SER A 236 20.30 9.31 -0.94
C SER A 236 19.11 10.18 -1.36
N MET A 237 17.90 9.59 -1.44
CA MET A 237 16.63 10.25 -1.71
C MET A 237 15.54 9.70 -0.79
N GLY A 238 14.30 10.17 -0.94
CA GLY A 238 13.20 9.83 -0.05
C GLY A 238 12.96 8.34 0.12
N VAL A 239 12.62 7.90 1.33
CA VAL A 239 12.15 6.52 1.60
C VAL A 239 10.65 6.48 1.35
N CYS A 240 10.21 5.70 0.37
CA CYS A 240 8.84 5.76 -0.16
C CYS A 240 8.01 4.51 0.15
N SER A 241 8.65 3.39 0.52
CA SER A 241 7.94 2.16 0.84
C SER A 241 8.60 1.39 1.97
N ILE A 242 7.79 0.86 2.89
CA ILE A 242 8.23 0.02 4.01
C ILE A 242 7.23 -1.13 4.14
N GLN A 243 7.73 -2.37 4.18
CA GLN A 243 6.91 -3.57 4.39
C GLN A 243 7.62 -4.57 5.29
N PHE A 244 7.06 -4.79 6.47
CA PHE A 244 7.47 -5.90 7.34
C PHE A 244 7.10 -7.23 6.69
N HIS A 245 7.99 -8.21 6.82
CA HIS A 245 7.80 -9.52 6.23
C HIS A 245 6.72 -10.28 7.01
N PRO A 246 5.68 -10.82 6.36
CA PRO A 246 4.50 -11.37 7.04
C PRO A 246 4.80 -12.64 7.87
N HIS A 247 5.89 -13.35 7.55
CA HIS A 247 6.20 -14.66 8.15
C HIS A 247 7.56 -14.77 8.84
N ASP A 248 8.38 -13.72 8.75
CA ASP A 248 9.73 -13.67 9.35
C ASP A 248 9.78 -12.36 10.11
N GLU A 249 9.59 -12.47 11.42
CA GLU A 249 9.48 -11.34 12.33
C GLU A 249 10.71 -10.43 12.35
N ARG A 250 11.83 -10.85 11.76
CA ARG A 250 13.08 -10.09 11.71
C ARG A 250 13.16 -9.19 10.49
N LEU A 251 12.49 -9.54 9.40
CA LEU A 251 12.72 -8.93 8.10
C LEU A 251 11.80 -7.75 7.84
N VAL A 252 12.38 -6.70 7.24
CA VAL A 252 11.64 -5.58 6.66
C VAL A 252 12.27 -5.20 5.31
N ALA A 253 11.42 -5.03 4.30
CA ALA A 253 11.82 -4.50 3.00
C ALA A 253 11.55 -3.00 2.98
N VAL A 254 12.50 -2.24 2.44
CA VAL A 254 12.43 -0.79 2.35
C VAL A 254 12.81 -0.36 0.93
N GLY A 255 11.93 0.45 0.32
CA GLY A 255 12.10 1.02 -1.01
C GLY A 255 12.32 2.52 -0.94
N SER A 256 13.23 3.04 -1.77
CA SER A 256 13.53 4.47 -1.86
C SER A 256 13.36 4.98 -3.29
N TYR A 257 13.14 6.30 -3.40
CA TYR A 257 13.17 7.04 -4.65
C TYR A 257 14.56 6.98 -5.32
N ASP A 258 15.64 6.68 -4.59
CA ASP A 258 16.98 6.43 -5.15
C ASP A 258 17.15 5.05 -5.80
N GLU A 259 16.02 4.42 -6.15
CA GLU A 259 15.91 3.15 -6.88
C GLU A 259 16.38 1.92 -6.10
N GLN A 260 16.69 2.05 -4.81
CA GLN A 260 17.10 0.91 -3.99
C GLN A 260 15.91 0.20 -3.34
N VAL A 261 15.92 -1.13 -3.41
CA VAL A 261 15.22 -2.02 -2.48
C VAL A 261 16.26 -2.59 -1.52
N ALA A 262 16.06 -2.44 -0.22
CA ALA A 262 16.93 -3.01 0.80
C ALA A 262 16.14 -3.88 1.77
N ILE A 263 16.69 -5.05 2.09
CA ILE A 263 16.18 -5.97 3.11
C ILE A 263 16.98 -5.77 4.38
N TRP A 264 16.29 -5.64 5.52
CA TRP A 264 16.91 -5.40 6.81
C TRP A 264 16.50 -6.43 7.84
N ASP A 265 17.40 -6.71 8.77
CA ASP A 265 17.05 -7.26 10.08
C ASP A 265 16.72 -6.10 11.02
N HIS A 266 15.44 -5.92 11.35
CA HIS A 266 15.01 -4.74 12.10
C HIS A 266 15.43 -4.76 13.58
N ARG A 267 15.94 -5.89 14.08
CA ARG A 267 16.60 -5.98 15.39
C ARG A 267 17.96 -5.27 15.37
N SER A 268 18.54 -5.03 14.19
CA SER A 268 19.80 -4.29 14.00
C SER A 268 19.83 -3.49 12.69
N MET A 269 19.35 -2.26 12.73
CA MET A 269 19.29 -1.34 11.58
C MET A 269 20.64 -0.69 11.20
N THR A 270 21.74 -1.41 11.39
CA THR A 270 23.11 -0.90 11.16
C THR A 270 23.58 -1.04 9.71
N ARG A 271 23.21 -2.12 9.03
CA ARG A 271 23.43 -2.37 7.60
C ARG A 271 22.33 -3.28 7.05
N PRO A 272 21.97 -3.15 5.76
CA PRO A 272 21.04 -4.07 5.13
C PRO A 272 21.66 -5.47 4.99
N LEU A 273 20.80 -6.49 4.94
CA LEU A 273 21.15 -7.87 4.64
C LEU A 273 21.38 -8.05 3.12
N ALA A 274 20.51 -7.44 2.32
CA ALA A 274 20.57 -7.45 0.87
C ALA A 274 20.16 -6.07 0.32
N VAL A 275 20.71 -5.69 -0.84
CA VAL A 275 20.37 -4.46 -1.56
C VAL A 275 20.24 -4.79 -3.04
N TYR A 276 19.21 -4.27 -3.69
CA TYR A 276 18.91 -4.46 -5.10
C TYR A 276 18.60 -3.11 -5.76
N GLY A 277 19.22 -2.87 -6.92
CA GLY A 277 18.94 -1.70 -7.75
C GLY A 277 17.76 -1.97 -8.67
N ALA A 278 16.61 -1.35 -8.37
CA ALA A 278 15.36 -1.55 -9.10
C ALA A 278 15.31 -0.86 -10.46
N GLY A 279 16.18 0.13 -10.71
CA GLY A 279 16.23 0.90 -11.97
C GLY A 279 15.12 1.95 -12.12
N GLY A 280 14.46 2.31 -11.01
CA GLY A 280 13.46 3.36 -10.91
C GLY A 280 12.98 3.49 -9.46
N GLY A 281 12.50 4.66 -9.06
CA GLY A 281 12.07 4.94 -7.69
C GLY A 281 11.03 3.93 -7.19
N VAL A 282 11.23 3.38 -5.98
CA VAL A 282 10.42 2.27 -5.47
C VAL A 282 9.23 2.78 -4.65
N TRP A 283 8.04 2.81 -5.25
CA TRP A 283 6.83 3.41 -4.64
C TRP A 283 6.01 2.44 -3.80
N ARG A 284 5.97 1.16 -4.19
CA ARG A 284 5.22 0.13 -3.47
C ARG A 284 5.99 -1.18 -3.46
N LEU A 285 5.98 -1.82 -2.29
CA LEU A 285 6.50 -3.15 -2.05
C LEU A 285 5.36 -4.01 -1.47
N LYS A 286 5.30 -5.30 -1.84
CA LYS A 286 4.34 -6.27 -1.30
C LYS A 286 4.97 -7.65 -1.22
N TRP A 287 5.26 -8.11 0.01
CA TRP A 287 5.63 -9.51 0.24
C TRP A 287 4.51 -10.43 -0.20
N HIS A 288 4.85 -11.59 -0.75
CA HIS A 288 3.86 -12.60 -1.06
C HIS A 288 3.25 -13.13 0.26
N PRO A 289 1.91 -13.16 0.38
CA PRO A 289 1.25 -13.43 1.66
C PRO A 289 1.23 -14.92 2.03
N ALA A 290 1.46 -15.84 1.09
CA ALA A 290 1.54 -17.28 1.38
C ALA A 290 2.92 -17.70 1.91
N GLU A 291 2.95 -18.46 3.01
CA GLU A 291 4.17 -19.02 3.62
C GLU A 291 5.05 -19.79 2.62
N SER A 292 4.43 -20.54 1.71
CA SER A 292 5.11 -21.34 0.67
C SER A 292 5.92 -20.51 -0.33
N ARG A 293 5.75 -19.19 -0.33
CA ARG A 293 6.38 -18.23 -1.25
C ARG A 293 6.85 -16.97 -0.54
N LYS A 294 7.10 -17.07 0.76
CA LYS A 294 7.44 -15.93 1.62
C LYS A 294 8.63 -15.10 1.12
N GLU A 295 9.56 -15.72 0.40
CA GLU A 295 10.73 -15.04 -0.18
C GLU A 295 10.41 -14.13 -1.38
N LEU A 296 9.19 -14.18 -1.92
CA LEU A 296 8.79 -13.35 -3.06
C LEU A 296 8.34 -11.98 -2.62
N LEU A 297 8.87 -10.96 -3.29
CA LEU A 297 8.60 -9.55 -3.05
C LEU A 297 8.22 -8.87 -4.37
N LEU A 298 7.01 -8.33 -4.44
CA LEU A 298 6.56 -7.54 -5.57
C LEU A 298 6.96 -6.08 -5.37
N ALA A 299 7.43 -5.43 -6.43
CA ALA A 299 7.84 -4.03 -6.42
C ALA A 299 7.22 -3.25 -7.57
N ALA A 300 6.69 -2.06 -7.28
CA ALA A 300 6.35 -1.04 -8.27
C ALA A 300 7.52 -0.06 -8.37
N CYS A 301 8.19 -0.05 -9.52
CA CYS A 301 9.39 0.72 -9.79
C CYS A 301 9.04 1.82 -10.79
N MET A 302 8.89 3.07 -10.32
CA MET A 302 8.29 4.22 -11.02
C MET A 302 8.57 4.29 -12.53
N HIS A 303 9.82 4.11 -12.94
CA HIS A 303 10.27 4.20 -14.33
C HIS A 303 10.69 2.87 -14.96
N ASN A 304 10.56 1.76 -14.22
CA ASN A 304 11.05 0.44 -14.63
C ASN A 304 10.04 -0.68 -14.31
N GLY A 305 8.76 -0.34 -14.50
CA GLY A 305 7.62 -1.27 -14.45
C GLY A 305 7.42 -1.93 -13.10
N PHE A 306 6.88 -3.14 -13.13
CA PHE A 306 6.63 -3.95 -11.95
C PHE A 306 7.60 -5.14 -11.95
N GLN A 307 8.23 -5.41 -10.81
CA GLN A 307 9.23 -6.46 -10.70
C GLN A 307 8.83 -7.46 -9.63
N LEU A 308 9.00 -8.75 -9.95
CA LEU A 308 8.97 -9.81 -8.96
C LEU A 308 10.41 -10.10 -8.55
N LEU A 309 10.69 -9.86 -7.27
CA LEU A 309 11.97 -10.11 -6.64
C LEU A 309 11.86 -11.36 -5.76
N GLU A 310 12.97 -12.05 -5.58
CA GLU A 310 13.08 -13.23 -4.73
C GLU A 310 14.28 -13.08 -3.81
N LEU A 311 14.05 -13.22 -2.51
CA LEU A 311 15.09 -13.23 -1.49
C LEU A 311 15.75 -14.61 -1.46
N ALA A 312 17.08 -14.66 -1.50
CA ALA A 312 17.81 -15.90 -1.35
C ALA A 312 17.54 -16.52 0.03
N GLU A 313 17.58 -17.85 0.14
CA GLU A 313 17.31 -18.57 1.41
C GLU A 313 18.24 -18.14 2.56
N ASP A 314 19.47 -17.71 2.25
CA ASP A 314 20.42 -17.19 3.23
C ASP A 314 20.22 -15.70 3.57
N GLN A 315 19.22 -15.07 2.94
CA GLN A 315 18.77 -13.69 3.11
C GLN A 315 19.82 -12.63 2.73
N THR A 316 20.86 -13.02 1.97
CA THR A 316 21.99 -12.12 1.64
C THR A 316 21.90 -11.48 0.26
N GLU A 317 21.00 -11.96 -0.59
CA GLU A 317 20.83 -11.49 -1.96
C GLU A 317 19.35 -11.39 -2.33
N LEU A 318 18.99 -10.32 -3.06
CA LEU A 318 17.66 -10.16 -3.64
C LEU A 318 17.80 -10.16 -5.17
N ARG A 319 17.15 -11.10 -5.84
CA ARG A 319 17.25 -11.32 -7.29
C ARG A 319 15.94 -11.03 -8.01
N LYS A 320 16.01 -10.53 -9.24
CA LYS A 320 14.81 -10.39 -10.08
C LYS A 320 14.41 -11.73 -10.68
N ALA A 321 13.22 -12.20 -10.33
CA ALA A 321 12.60 -13.39 -10.91
C ALA A 321 11.83 -13.07 -12.20
N ALA A 322 11.11 -11.96 -12.25
CA ALA A 322 10.33 -11.55 -13.43
C ALA A 322 10.07 -10.03 -13.48
N SER A 323 9.64 -9.51 -14.64
CA SER A 323 9.11 -8.14 -14.77
C SER A 323 7.83 -8.10 -15.59
N TYR A 324 7.00 -7.09 -15.32
CA TYR A 324 5.78 -6.75 -16.05
C TYR A 324 5.83 -5.27 -16.47
N ASP A 325 6.01 -5.05 -17.77
CA ASP A 325 6.34 -3.75 -18.36
C ASP A 325 5.30 -3.35 -19.43
N ARG A 326 4.01 -3.61 -19.15
CA ARG A 326 2.89 -3.37 -20.10
C ARG A 326 2.13 -2.08 -19.82
N HIS A 327 2.56 -1.29 -18.85
CA HIS A 327 2.07 0.07 -18.65
C HIS A 327 2.96 1.04 -19.43
N ASP A 328 2.36 2.10 -19.96
CA ASP A 328 3.07 3.11 -20.76
C ASP A 328 3.54 4.30 -19.92
N SER A 329 3.26 4.28 -18.61
CA SER A 329 3.54 5.36 -17.67
C SER A 329 4.06 4.82 -16.33
N LEU A 330 3.99 5.66 -15.29
CA LEU A 330 4.67 5.45 -14.03
C LEU A 330 4.03 4.34 -13.20
N ALA A 331 4.83 3.35 -12.79
CA ALA A 331 4.37 2.25 -11.94
C ALA A 331 4.22 2.71 -10.48
N TYR A 332 2.99 2.71 -9.96
CA TYR A 332 2.66 3.21 -8.62
C TYR A 332 2.01 2.13 -7.76
N GLY A 333 0.78 1.71 -8.11
CA GLY A 333 0.00 0.77 -7.32
C GLY A 333 0.24 -0.68 -7.73
N VAL A 334 0.45 -1.58 -6.76
CA VAL A 334 0.56 -3.02 -7.05
C VAL A 334 0.15 -3.85 -5.83
N ASP A 335 -0.57 -4.95 -6.06
CA ASP A 335 -0.87 -5.94 -5.02
C ASP A 335 -1.14 -7.35 -5.55
N TRP A 336 -0.95 -8.33 -4.68
CA TRP A 336 -1.30 -9.74 -4.93
C TRP A 336 -2.80 -9.94 -4.77
N TRP A 337 -3.43 -10.62 -5.73
CA TRP A 337 -4.82 -11.02 -5.55
C TRP A 337 -4.91 -12.14 -4.49
N LEU A 338 -5.68 -11.90 -3.44
CA LEU A 338 -5.74 -12.79 -2.27
C LEU A 338 -6.69 -13.98 -2.41
N HIS A 339 -7.40 -14.08 -3.53
CA HIS A 339 -8.34 -15.17 -3.81
C HIS A 339 -7.61 -16.52 -3.67
N PRO A 340 -8.06 -17.44 -2.78
CA PRO A 340 -7.28 -18.62 -2.42
C PRO A 340 -6.80 -19.45 -3.60
N ALA A 341 -7.67 -19.65 -4.60
CA ALA A 341 -7.34 -20.40 -5.81
C ALA A 341 -6.18 -19.78 -6.62
N VAL A 342 -6.18 -18.46 -6.84
CA VAL A 342 -5.16 -17.80 -7.67
C VAL A 342 -3.89 -17.51 -6.89
N LEU A 343 -4.01 -17.25 -5.58
CA LEU A 343 -2.85 -16.96 -4.73
C LEU A 343 -1.89 -18.16 -4.63
N GLN A 344 -2.44 -19.37 -4.63
CA GLN A 344 -1.66 -20.61 -4.60
C GLN A 344 -1.27 -21.13 -5.99
N ALA A 345 -1.78 -20.52 -7.08
CA ALA A 345 -1.46 -20.91 -8.46
C ALA A 345 0.02 -20.73 -8.77
N LYS A 346 0.66 -21.53 -9.65
CA LYS A 346 2.07 -21.32 -10.05
C LYS A 346 2.35 -19.92 -10.59
N ALA A 347 1.35 -19.32 -11.22
CA ALA A 347 1.35 -17.94 -11.65
C ALA A 347 0.26 -17.18 -10.88
N PRO A 348 0.59 -16.60 -9.71
CA PRO A 348 -0.37 -15.83 -8.93
C PRO A 348 -0.79 -14.59 -9.70
N VAL A 349 -2.04 -14.17 -9.47
CA VAL A 349 -2.61 -12.99 -10.14
C VAL A 349 -2.22 -11.75 -9.36
N VAL A 350 -1.82 -10.72 -10.10
CA VAL A 350 -1.41 -9.42 -9.61
C VAL A 350 -2.32 -8.36 -10.23
N GLY A 351 -2.72 -7.39 -9.42
CA GLY A 351 -3.28 -6.13 -9.90
C GLY A 351 -2.20 -5.05 -9.89
N SER A 352 -2.09 -4.28 -10.97
CA SER A 352 -1.18 -3.14 -11.04
C SER A 352 -1.85 -1.93 -11.66
N ALA A 353 -1.53 -0.75 -11.13
CA ALA A 353 -2.01 0.54 -11.60
C ALA A 353 -0.84 1.44 -11.96
N SER A 354 -1.02 2.19 -13.03
CA SER A 354 -0.06 3.19 -13.49
C SER A 354 -0.73 4.56 -13.55
N PHE A 355 0.08 5.59 -13.26
CA PHE A 355 -0.40 6.92 -12.93
C PHE A 355 -0.99 7.61 -14.17
N TYR A 356 -0.16 8.14 -15.08
CA TYR A 356 -0.66 9.00 -16.17
C TYR A 356 -1.24 8.28 -17.40
N ASP A 357 -1.18 6.94 -17.47
CA ASP A 357 -1.86 6.19 -18.54
C ASP A 357 -3.31 5.84 -18.18
N HIS A 358 -3.72 6.08 -16.93
CA HIS A 358 -5.07 5.77 -16.42
C HIS A 358 -5.42 4.28 -16.57
N ILE A 359 -4.42 3.40 -16.41
CA ILE A 359 -4.62 1.96 -16.63
C ILE A 359 -4.50 1.17 -15.33
N PHE A 360 -5.49 0.31 -15.11
CA PHE A 360 -5.41 -0.83 -14.21
C PHE A 360 -5.30 -2.14 -15.02
N HIS A 361 -4.29 -2.94 -14.70
CA HIS A 361 -4.09 -4.27 -15.26
C HIS A 361 -4.29 -5.35 -14.20
N ALA A 362 -4.95 -6.44 -14.59
CA ALA A 362 -4.81 -7.73 -13.93
C ALA A 362 -3.92 -8.63 -14.78
N TRP A 363 -2.88 -9.24 -14.20
CA TRP A 363 -1.91 -10.04 -14.91
C TRP A 363 -1.39 -11.20 -14.06
N ARG A 364 -0.72 -12.17 -14.69
CA ARG A 364 0.01 -13.24 -13.99
C ARG A 364 1.26 -13.61 -14.75
N LEU A 365 2.34 -13.88 -14.03
CA LEU A 365 3.60 -14.38 -14.59
C LEU A 365 3.94 -15.73 -13.97
N PRO A 366 4.42 -16.71 -14.76
CA PRO A 366 4.95 -17.93 -14.18
C PRO A 366 6.20 -17.60 -13.35
N ILE A 367 6.20 -18.07 -12.11
CA ILE A 367 7.36 -18.00 -11.23
C ILE A 367 8.21 -19.23 -11.56
N SER A 368 9.42 -19.03 -12.08
CA SER A 368 10.32 -20.08 -12.55
C SER A 368 11.05 -20.79 -11.42
#